data_AF-A0A809R5V2-F1
#
_entry.id   AF-A0A809R5V2-F1
#
_cell.length_a   1.000
_cell.length_b   1.000
_cell.length_c   1.000
_cell.angle_alpha   90.00
_cell.angle_beta   90.00
_cell.angle_gamma   90.00
#
_symmetry.space_group_name_H-M   'P 1'
#
loop_
_entity.id
_entity.type
_entity.pdbx_description
1 polymer ?
#
loop_
_entity_poly.entity_id
_entity_poly.type
_entity_poly.pdbx_seq_one_letter_code
_entity_poly.pdbx_strand_id
1 'polypeptide(L)'
;MSKPTPQPSPAPIIDPKDAFVQFLDSVARFLFWAGTVATLISLGFLIYTFQTFMSGGAGLNQDLALSNIGLFKNILLAGVLALSVGATFTFWGEEVLGFLQLLGAGALFFAPIYLPMVLAGGQTPTPVSAEALAAMQFAGGIFGLVAIAVTIIDIIQRIQLRSQQGARADQLKYGKGIKEEKDIQDVFMGKCWQLPFCRKFVRERCPIYHSRRTCWREQVGCMCEEQVIRDAMSGKVIPKDAVQAAKFIPINNKLTPSQKQERCRQCVIYNEHQKHKYKLILPVATAVFVGLYLLFRGPLLEMTSQLLVTIDRMIGRATFRSDANVAQQITDSGMHFQEVLLICLSLIVFTYVLKLVEFLIFKLKV
;
A
#
# COMPACT_ATOMS: atom_id res chain seq x y z
N MET A 1 -15.69 42.06 -48.36
CA MET A 1 -14.96 40.96 -47.68
C MET A 1 -15.71 40.60 -46.41
N SER A 2 -16.57 39.58 -46.47
CA SER A 2 -17.29 39.05 -45.30
C SER A 2 -16.41 38.03 -44.57
N LYS A 3 -16.22 38.20 -43.27
CA LYS A 3 -15.53 37.20 -42.43
C LYS A 3 -16.40 35.94 -42.33
N PRO A 4 -15.84 34.73 -42.49
CA PRO A 4 -16.59 33.49 -42.27
C PRO A 4 -16.88 33.31 -40.79
N THR A 5 -18.11 32.90 -40.49
CA THR A 5 -18.58 32.53 -39.14
C THR A 5 -17.87 31.25 -38.67
N PRO A 6 -17.46 31.17 -37.39
CA PRO A 6 -16.86 29.95 -36.83
C PRO A 6 -17.89 28.82 -36.78
N GLN A 7 -17.53 27.65 -37.33
CA GLN A 7 -18.33 26.44 -37.25
C GLN A 7 -18.42 25.95 -35.79
N PRO A 8 -19.57 25.43 -35.35
CA PRO A 8 -19.69 24.81 -34.03
C PRO A 8 -18.77 23.59 -33.95
N SER A 9 -17.96 23.52 -32.88
CA SER A 9 -17.08 22.38 -32.63
C SER A 9 -17.91 21.09 -32.57
N PRO A 10 -17.43 19.98 -33.18
CA PRO A 10 -18.14 18.72 -33.14
C PRO A 10 -18.29 18.25 -31.69
N ALA A 11 -19.49 17.78 -31.35
CA ALA A 11 -19.79 17.23 -30.03
C ALA A 11 -18.79 16.10 -29.70
N PRO A 12 -18.24 16.05 -28.48
CA PRO A 12 -17.29 15.02 -28.10
C PRO A 12 -17.96 13.64 -28.24
N ILE A 13 -17.35 12.78 -29.05
CA ILE A 13 -17.74 11.38 -29.18
C ILE A 13 -17.40 10.72 -27.84
N ILE A 14 -18.42 10.44 -27.03
CA ILE A 14 -18.24 9.77 -25.74
C ILE A 14 -17.82 8.33 -26.03
N ASP A 15 -16.60 7.96 -25.67
CA ASP A 15 -16.15 6.57 -25.73
C ASP A 15 -17.04 5.73 -24.78
N PRO A 16 -17.61 4.60 -25.21
CA PRO A 16 -18.44 3.75 -24.34
C PRO A 16 -17.74 3.33 -23.04
N LYS A 17 -16.39 3.32 -23.00
CA LYS A 17 -15.62 3.11 -21.77
C LYS A 17 -15.77 4.27 -20.79
N ASP A 18 -15.78 5.51 -21.27
CA ASP A 18 -15.90 6.70 -20.44
C ASP A 18 -17.32 6.81 -19.86
N ALA A 19 -18.34 6.44 -20.65
CA ALA A 19 -19.73 6.37 -20.18
C ALA A 19 -19.92 5.34 -19.05
N PHE A 20 -19.29 4.16 -19.17
CA PHE A 20 -19.35 3.13 -18.14
C PHE A 20 -18.64 3.56 -16.84
N VAL A 21 -17.46 4.19 -16.95
CA VAL A 21 -16.73 4.72 -15.79
C VAL A 21 -17.52 5.82 -15.08
N GLN A 22 -18.16 6.73 -15.83
CA GLN A 22 -19.02 7.77 -15.26
C GLN A 22 -20.25 7.20 -14.54
N PHE A 23 -20.86 6.15 -15.10
CA PHE A 23 -21.95 5.45 -14.43
C PHE A 23 -21.50 4.82 -13.11
N LEU A 24 -20.36 4.11 -13.10
CA LEU A 24 -19.80 3.52 -11.89
C LEU A 24 -19.47 4.58 -10.82
N ASP A 25 -18.89 5.72 -11.21
CA ASP A 25 -18.62 6.82 -10.28
C ASP A 25 -19.92 7.38 -9.67
N SER A 26 -20.97 7.51 -10.48
CA SER A 26 -22.28 7.96 -10.01
C SER A 26 -22.89 6.98 -9.00
N VAL A 27 -22.82 5.67 -9.28
CA VAL A 27 -23.28 4.61 -8.37
C VAL A 27 -22.47 4.61 -7.08
N ALA A 28 -21.15 4.74 -7.15
CA ALA A 28 -20.28 4.77 -5.99
C ALA A 28 -20.58 5.96 -5.06
N ARG A 29 -20.77 7.16 -5.63
CA ARG A 29 -21.17 8.35 -4.86
C ARG A 29 -22.54 8.19 -4.23
N PHE A 30 -23.49 7.59 -4.94
CA PHE A 30 -24.80 7.28 -4.38
C PHE A 30 -24.69 6.31 -3.21
N LEU A 31 -23.94 5.21 -3.35
CA LEU A 31 -23.70 4.24 -2.29
C LEU A 31 -23.00 4.87 -1.08
N PHE A 32 -22.02 5.76 -1.31
CA PHE A 32 -21.34 6.48 -0.25
C PHE A 32 -22.30 7.34 0.57
N TRP A 33 -23.08 8.20 -0.08
CA TRP A 33 -24.01 9.10 0.61
C TRP A 33 -25.19 8.35 1.24
N ALA A 34 -25.81 7.42 0.50
CA ALA A 34 -26.89 6.59 1.02
C ALA A 34 -26.42 5.73 2.20
N GLY A 35 -25.24 5.13 2.09
CA GLY A 35 -24.60 4.37 3.16
C GLY A 35 -24.29 5.20 4.39
N THR A 36 -23.77 6.43 4.20
CA THR A 36 -23.51 7.38 5.29
C THR A 36 -24.80 7.71 6.04
N VAL A 37 -25.86 8.07 5.31
CA VAL A 37 -27.15 8.44 5.91
C VAL A 37 -27.77 7.25 6.64
N ALA A 38 -27.80 6.06 6.03
CA ALA A 38 -28.29 4.85 6.67
C ALA A 38 -27.50 4.51 7.94
N THR A 39 -26.18 4.64 7.91
CA THR A 39 -25.31 4.40 9.07
C THR A 39 -25.60 5.38 10.20
N LEU A 40 -25.72 6.68 9.90
CA LEU A 40 -26.01 7.70 10.91
C LEU A 40 -27.40 7.53 11.54
N ILE A 41 -28.44 7.25 10.74
CA ILE A 41 -29.80 7.05 11.23
C ILE A 41 -29.87 5.82 12.13
N SER A 42 -29.30 4.69 11.68
CA SER A 42 -29.33 3.44 12.44
C SER A 42 -28.49 3.52 13.71
N LEU A 43 -27.29 4.11 13.64
CA LEU A 43 -26.45 4.34 14.80
C LEU A 43 -27.14 5.27 15.81
N GLY A 44 -27.73 6.37 15.35
CA GLY A 44 -28.48 7.29 16.20
C GLY A 44 -29.64 6.62 16.91
N PHE A 45 -30.40 5.76 16.21
CA PHE A 45 -31.47 4.99 16.81
C PHE A 45 -30.96 3.98 17.85
N LEU A 46 -29.89 3.25 17.56
CA LEU A 46 -29.31 2.28 18.50
C LEU A 46 -28.71 2.95 19.75
N ILE A 47 -28.10 4.14 19.61
CA ILE A 47 -27.62 4.93 20.75
C ILE A 47 -28.81 5.44 21.57
N TYR A 48 -29.88 5.90 20.91
CA TYR A 48 -31.09 6.34 21.57
C TYR A 48 -31.78 5.22 22.36
N THR A 49 -31.92 4.03 21.77
CA THR A 49 -32.49 2.87 22.48
C THR A 49 -31.59 2.45 23.64
N PHE A 50 -30.27 2.43 23.45
CA PHE A 50 -29.31 2.19 24.53
C PHE A 50 -29.53 3.17 25.70
N GLN A 51 -29.52 4.48 25.45
CA GLN A 51 -29.67 5.50 26.49
C GLN A 51 -31.02 5.39 27.21
N THR A 52 -32.11 5.20 26.47
CA THR A 52 -33.47 5.14 27.00
C THR A 52 -33.68 3.94 27.95
N PHE A 53 -33.13 2.78 27.59
CA PHE A 53 -33.24 1.58 28.43
C PHE A 53 -32.21 1.54 29.56
N MET A 54 -31.17 2.37 29.52
CA MET A 54 -30.27 2.60 30.66
C MET A 54 -30.85 3.58 31.68
N SER A 55 -31.59 4.61 31.26
CA SER A 55 -32.16 5.63 32.15
C SER A 55 -33.44 5.21 32.90
N GLY A 56 -33.71 3.92 33.04
CA GLY A 56 -34.86 3.41 33.80
C GLY A 56 -36.16 3.26 33.00
N GLY A 57 -36.09 2.76 31.76
CA GLY A 57 -37.24 2.50 30.86
C GLY A 57 -38.22 1.40 31.30
N ALA A 58 -38.54 1.31 32.60
CA ALA A 58 -39.34 0.23 33.21
C ALA A 58 -40.80 0.13 32.73
N GLY A 59 -41.29 1.09 31.93
CA GLY A 59 -42.63 1.11 31.33
C GLY A 59 -42.66 0.98 29.80
N LEU A 60 -41.52 0.73 29.15
CA LEU A 60 -41.44 0.63 27.69
C LEU A 60 -41.58 -0.82 27.22
N ASN A 61 -42.24 -1.02 26.07
CA ASN A 61 -42.42 -2.33 25.45
C ASN A 61 -41.06 -2.92 25.02
N GLN A 62 -40.51 -3.82 25.84
CA GLN A 62 -39.20 -4.45 25.62
C GLN A 62 -39.19 -5.28 24.33
N ASP A 63 -40.27 -6.01 24.02
CA ASP A 63 -40.37 -6.82 22.80
C ASP A 63 -40.32 -5.99 21.52
N LEU A 64 -40.99 -4.83 21.54
CA LEU A 64 -40.96 -3.88 20.42
C LEU A 64 -39.56 -3.29 20.24
N ALA A 65 -38.86 -2.99 21.34
CA ALA A 65 -37.49 -2.48 21.30
C ALA A 65 -36.52 -3.51 20.70
N LEU A 66 -36.62 -4.79 21.09
CA LEU A 66 -35.78 -5.86 20.54
C LEU A 66 -36.03 -6.07 19.04
N SER A 67 -37.29 -6.07 18.60
CA SER A 67 -37.64 -6.16 17.18
C SER A 67 -37.05 -5.00 16.37
N ASN A 68 -37.17 -3.77 16.88
CA ASN A 68 -36.59 -2.60 16.25
C ASN A 68 -35.06 -2.66 16.21
N ILE A 69 -34.39 -3.12 17.28
CA ILE A 69 -32.94 -3.31 17.29
C ILE A 69 -32.51 -4.28 16.17
N GLY A 70 -33.25 -5.38 15.95
CA GLY A 70 -32.98 -6.31 14.86
C GLY A 70 -33.07 -5.66 13.48
N LEU A 71 -34.10 -4.85 13.24
CA LEU A 71 -34.27 -4.11 11.99
C LEU A 71 -33.13 -3.10 11.78
N PHE A 72 -32.82 -2.29 12.80
CA PHE A 72 -31.79 -1.27 12.70
C PHE A 72 -30.36 -1.85 12.64
N LYS A 73 -30.12 -3.04 13.21
CA LYS A 73 -28.89 -3.80 12.99
C LYS A 73 -28.69 -4.15 11.52
N ASN A 74 -29.73 -4.63 10.84
CA ASN A 74 -29.65 -4.98 9.42
C ASN A 74 -29.45 -3.74 8.54
N ILE A 75 -30.12 -2.63 8.86
CA ILE A 75 -29.92 -1.35 8.17
C ILE A 75 -28.50 -0.83 8.42
N LEU A 76 -27.98 -0.93 9.64
CA LEU A 76 -26.61 -0.52 9.97
C LEU A 76 -25.60 -1.34 9.17
N LEU A 77 -25.77 -2.66 9.08
CA LEU A 77 -24.91 -3.54 8.28
C LEU A 77 -24.92 -3.15 6.80
N ALA A 78 -26.11 -2.97 6.21
CA ALA A 78 -26.23 -2.55 4.82
C ALA A 78 -25.61 -1.16 4.58
N GLY A 79 -25.85 -0.22 5.50
CA GLY A 79 -25.32 1.14 5.44
C GLY A 79 -23.80 1.17 5.51
N VAL A 80 -23.21 0.44 6.44
CA VAL A 80 -21.75 0.35 6.63
C VAL A 80 -21.07 -0.36 5.47
N LEU A 81 -21.69 -1.41 4.90
CA LEU A 81 -21.20 -2.05 3.68
C LEU A 81 -21.25 -1.10 2.48
N ALA A 82 -22.38 -0.43 2.26
CA ALA A 82 -22.52 0.56 1.18
C ALA A 82 -21.54 1.73 1.33
N LEU A 83 -21.37 2.23 2.55
CA LEU A 83 -20.38 3.25 2.90
C LEU A 83 -18.96 2.77 2.58
N SER A 84 -18.60 1.56 3.02
CA SER A 84 -17.26 1.00 2.81
C SER A 84 -16.94 0.87 1.33
N VAL A 85 -17.84 0.31 0.53
CA VAL A 85 -17.65 0.10 -0.92
C VAL A 85 -17.64 1.44 -1.66
N GLY A 86 -18.59 2.33 -1.35
CA GLY A 86 -18.67 3.65 -1.95
C GLY A 86 -17.44 4.50 -1.66
N ALA A 87 -17.02 4.57 -0.39
CA ALA A 87 -15.80 5.27 0.02
C ALA A 87 -14.56 4.69 -0.65
N THR A 88 -14.49 3.37 -0.74
CA THR A 88 -13.37 2.67 -1.37
C THR A 88 -13.24 3.05 -2.83
N PHE A 89 -14.33 3.04 -3.59
CA PHE A 89 -14.30 3.39 -5.01
C PHE A 89 -14.00 4.87 -5.24
N THR A 90 -14.66 5.76 -4.49
CA THR A 90 -14.53 7.22 -4.69
C THR A 90 -13.17 7.77 -4.26
N PHE A 91 -12.56 7.23 -3.20
CA PHE A 91 -11.29 7.72 -2.65
C PHE A 91 -10.13 6.75 -2.89
N TRP A 92 -10.23 5.89 -3.91
CA TRP A 92 -9.19 4.92 -4.20
C TRP A 92 -7.86 5.62 -4.51
N GLY A 93 -6.79 5.21 -3.82
CA GLY A 93 -5.45 5.77 -3.97
C GLY A 93 -5.05 6.82 -2.93
N GLU A 94 -6.00 7.37 -2.18
CA GLU A 94 -5.71 8.23 -1.03
C GLU A 94 -5.10 7.44 0.12
N GLU A 95 -3.99 7.91 0.69
CA GLU A 95 -3.29 7.20 1.79
C GLU A 95 -4.11 7.13 3.08
N VAL A 96 -5.07 8.05 3.23
CA VAL A 96 -5.87 8.22 4.45
C VAL A 96 -7.11 7.32 4.45
N LEU A 97 -7.52 6.78 3.29
CA LEU A 97 -8.77 6.02 3.14
C LEU A 97 -8.83 4.79 4.07
N GLY A 98 -7.82 3.91 3.99
CA GLY A 98 -7.78 2.70 4.81
C GLY A 98 -7.77 3.01 6.31
N PHE A 99 -7.05 4.07 6.70
CA PHE A 99 -7.03 4.55 8.08
C PHE A 99 -8.40 5.03 8.56
N LEU A 100 -9.12 5.84 7.77
CA LEU A 100 -10.46 6.33 8.14
C LEU A 100 -11.49 5.21 8.26
N GLN A 101 -11.44 4.22 7.36
CA GLN A 101 -12.32 3.06 7.44
C GLN A 101 -12.03 2.21 8.67
N LEU A 102 -10.76 1.95 8.98
CA LEU A 102 -10.36 1.24 10.19
C LEU A 102 -10.73 2.00 11.47
N LEU A 103 -10.62 3.33 11.46
CA LEU A 103 -11.02 4.17 12.59
C LEU A 103 -12.53 4.12 12.80
N GLY A 104 -13.33 4.22 11.74
CA GLY A 104 -14.79 4.07 11.81
C GLY A 104 -15.21 2.67 12.28
N ALA A 105 -14.56 1.62 11.78
CA ALA A 105 -14.77 0.24 12.23
C ALA A 105 -14.42 0.07 13.71
N GLY A 106 -13.29 0.62 14.15
CA GLY A 106 -12.89 0.63 15.56
C GLY A 106 -13.90 1.35 16.44
N ALA A 107 -14.39 2.52 16.02
CA ALA A 107 -15.38 3.27 16.77
C ALA A 107 -16.69 2.48 16.98
N LEU A 108 -17.14 1.71 15.99
CA LEU A 108 -18.32 0.86 16.12
C LEU A 108 -18.04 -0.42 16.92
N PHE A 109 -16.90 -1.07 16.69
CA PHE A 109 -16.51 -2.30 17.34
C PHE A 109 -16.33 -2.11 18.87
N PHE A 110 -15.72 -0.99 19.27
CA PHE A 110 -15.49 -0.66 20.67
C PHE A 110 -16.63 0.10 21.34
N ALA A 111 -17.76 0.29 20.64
CA ALA A 111 -18.96 0.93 21.18
C ALA A 111 -19.39 0.39 22.55
N PRO A 112 -19.38 -0.94 22.82
CA PRO A 112 -19.76 -1.48 24.12
C PRO A 112 -18.87 -1.04 25.28
N ILE A 113 -17.63 -0.60 25.02
CA ILE A 113 -16.68 -0.20 26.06
C ILE A 113 -16.88 1.27 26.44
N TYR A 114 -16.90 2.17 25.46
CA TYR A 114 -16.93 3.61 25.74
C TYR A 114 -18.35 4.16 25.91
N LEU A 115 -19.37 3.61 25.23
CA LEU A 115 -20.74 4.15 25.35
C LEU A 115 -21.31 4.04 26.77
N PRO A 116 -21.17 2.91 27.49
CA PRO A 116 -21.62 2.83 28.89
C PRO A 116 -20.85 3.78 29.81
N MET A 117 -19.56 4.00 29.54
CA MET A 117 -18.74 4.93 30.31
C MET A 117 -19.20 6.38 30.13
N VAL A 118 -19.55 6.78 28.90
CA VAL A 118 -19.91 8.16 28.58
C VAL A 118 -21.38 8.46 28.88
N LEU A 119 -22.28 7.52 28.60
CA LEU A 119 -23.73 7.77 28.62
C LEU A 119 -24.47 7.11 29.79
N ALA A 120 -23.88 6.09 30.44
CA ALA A 120 -24.58 5.30 31.45
C ALA A 120 -23.97 5.37 32.86
N GLY A 121 -22.94 6.18 33.08
CA GLY A 121 -22.39 6.45 34.41
C GLY A 121 -21.94 5.21 35.21
N GLY A 122 -21.64 4.10 34.53
CA GLY A 122 -21.21 2.84 35.17
C GLY A 122 -22.34 1.92 35.65
N GLN A 123 -23.60 2.15 35.26
CA GLN A 123 -24.68 1.21 35.52
C GLN A 123 -24.56 -0.08 34.68
N THR A 124 -25.00 -1.20 35.25
CA THR A 124 -24.99 -2.50 34.57
C THR A 124 -25.98 -2.53 33.41
N PRO A 125 -25.59 -2.99 32.20
CA PRO A 125 -26.47 -3.03 31.04
C PRO A 125 -27.73 -3.87 31.28
N THR A 126 -28.90 -3.33 30.92
CA THR A 126 -30.14 -4.11 30.76
C THR A 126 -30.05 -5.00 29.52
N PRO A 127 -30.77 -6.12 29.42
CA PRO A 127 -30.67 -7.04 28.27
C PRO A 127 -30.92 -6.36 26.92
N VAL A 128 -31.87 -5.41 26.87
CA VAL A 128 -32.16 -4.62 25.65
C VAL A 128 -31.00 -3.69 25.28
N SER A 129 -30.38 -3.03 26.27
CA SER A 129 -29.23 -2.16 26.05
C SER A 129 -27.98 -2.95 25.62
N ALA A 130 -27.81 -4.17 26.12
CA ALA A 130 -26.72 -5.06 25.74
C ALA A 130 -26.87 -5.52 24.28
N GLU A 131 -28.08 -5.84 23.82
CA GLU A 131 -28.34 -6.23 22.43
C GLU A 131 -28.09 -5.07 21.45
N ALA A 132 -28.45 -3.84 21.83
CA ALA A 132 -28.15 -2.66 21.02
C ALA A 132 -26.64 -2.43 20.85
N LEU A 133 -25.86 -2.61 21.92
CA LEU A 133 -24.39 -2.54 21.89
C LEU A 133 -23.80 -3.68 21.05
N ALA A 134 -24.32 -4.90 21.18
CA ALA A 134 -23.90 -6.05 20.39
C ALA A 134 -24.15 -5.85 18.89
N ALA A 135 -25.26 -5.22 18.52
CA ALA A 135 -25.56 -4.86 17.13
C ALA A 135 -24.51 -3.90 16.55
N MET A 136 -24.10 -2.88 17.32
CA MET A 136 -23.05 -1.94 16.90
C MET A 136 -21.69 -2.65 16.76
N GLN A 137 -21.33 -3.48 17.74
CA GLN A 137 -20.07 -4.22 17.73
C GLN A 137 -20.00 -5.17 16.52
N PHE A 138 -21.08 -5.90 16.24
CA PHE A 138 -21.16 -6.80 15.09
C PHE A 138 -20.98 -6.04 13.77
N ALA A 139 -21.67 -4.91 13.60
CA ALA A 139 -21.50 -4.07 12.41
C ALA A 139 -20.07 -3.51 12.28
N GLY A 140 -19.46 -3.09 13.39
CA GLY A 140 -18.05 -2.66 13.43
C GLY A 140 -17.08 -3.78 13.05
N GLY A 141 -17.35 -5.02 13.47
CA GLY A 141 -16.55 -6.20 13.09
C GLY A 141 -16.57 -6.45 11.58
N ILE A 142 -17.77 -6.48 10.98
CA ILE A 142 -17.91 -6.63 9.52
C ILE A 142 -17.26 -5.47 8.76
N PHE A 143 -17.43 -4.24 9.24
CA PHE A 143 -16.75 -3.09 8.63
C PHE A 143 -15.24 -3.22 8.68
N GLY A 144 -14.71 -3.65 9.83
CA GLY A 144 -13.29 -3.85 10.05
C GLY A 144 -12.71 -4.88 9.07
N LEU A 145 -13.41 -5.99 8.84
CA LEU A 145 -12.98 -6.99 7.86
C LEU A 145 -12.88 -6.41 6.44
N VAL A 146 -13.86 -5.61 6.01
CA VAL A 146 -13.82 -4.95 4.71
C VAL A 146 -12.68 -3.93 4.65
N ALA A 147 -12.52 -3.10 5.68
CA ALA A 147 -11.45 -2.10 5.77
C ALA A 147 -10.05 -2.73 5.72
N ILE A 148 -9.86 -3.86 6.40
CA ILE A 148 -8.61 -4.64 6.36
C ILE A 148 -8.37 -5.18 4.94
N ALA A 149 -9.38 -5.77 4.31
CA ALA A 149 -9.26 -6.29 2.95
C ALA A 149 -8.89 -5.19 1.94
N VAL A 150 -9.55 -4.03 2.02
CA VAL A 150 -9.26 -2.85 1.19
C VAL A 150 -7.82 -2.38 1.41
N THR A 151 -7.39 -2.29 2.67
CA THR A 151 -6.02 -1.89 3.03
C THR A 151 -4.99 -2.87 2.47
N ILE A 152 -5.24 -4.18 2.54
CA ILE A 152 -4.35 -5.19 1.95
C ILE A 152 -4.27 -5.02 0.43
N ILE A 153 -5.39 -4.81 -0.25
CA ILE A 153 -5.42 -4.61 -1.71
C ILE A 153 -4.65 -3.34 -2.10
N ASP A 154 -4.86 -2.23 -1.40
CA ASP A 154 -4.12 -0.97 -1.64
C ASP A 154 -2.60 -1.17 -1.44
N ILE A 155 -2.19 -1.89 -0.38
CA ILE A 155 -0.79 -2.25 -0.16
C ILE A 155 -0.23 -3.08 -1.31
N ILE A 156 -0.95 -4.11 -1.76
CA ILE A 156 -0.54 -4.95 -2.90
C ILE A 156 -0.38 -4.11 -4.16
N GLN A 157 -1.35 -3.25 -4.48
CA GLN A 157 -1.28 -2.38 -5.65
C GLN A 157 -0.12 -1.38 -5.57
N ARG A 158 0.13 -0.78 -4.41
CA ARG A 158 1.30 0.08 -4.20
C ARG A 158 2.60 -0.69 -4.36
N ILE A 159 2.68 -1.93 -3.91
CA ILE A 159 3.85 -2.81 -4.11
C ILE A 159 4.03 -3.09 -5.61
N GLN A 160 2.96 -3.40 -6.33
CA GLN A 160 3.01 -3.63 -7.77
C GLN A 160 3.42 -2.37 -8.54
N LEU A 161 2.84 -1.21 -8.22
CA LEU A 161 3.20 0.08 -8.81
C LEU A 161 4.66 0.43 -8.53
N ARG A 162 5.13 0.24 -7.29
CA ARG A 162 6.55 0.43 -6.93
C ARG A 162 7.48 -0.55 -7.65
N SER A 163 7.04 -1.79 -7.86
CA SER A 163 7.78 -2.79 -8.64
C SER A 163 7.92 -2.39 -10.11
N GLN A 164 6.87 -1.84 -10.71
CA GLN A 164 6.88 -1.42 -12.12
C GLN A 164 7.65 -0.10 -12.33
N GLN A 165 7.41 0.89 -11.49
CA GLN A 165 7.97 2.23 -11.65
C GLN A 165 9.46 2.29 -11.27
N GLY A 166 9.92 1.44 -10.34
CA GLY A 166 11.31 1.49 -9.84
C GLY A 166 11.64 2.85 -9.18
N ALA A 167 12.82 3.00 -8.59
CA ALA A 167 13.23 4.29 -8.05
C ALA A 167 13.22 5.36 -9.15
N ARG A 168 12.63 6.51 -8.83
CA ARG A 168 12.44 7.67 -9.71
C ARG A 168 13.61 7.86 -10.67
N ALA A 169 13.28 8.04 -11.96
CA ALA A 169 14.20 8.51 -13.00
C ALA A 169 14.97 9.81 -12.62
N ASP A 170 14.55 10.50 -11.56
CA ASP A 170 15.22 11.67 -10.98
C ASP A 170 16.60 11.38 -10.37
N GLN A 171 16.93 10.12 -10.04
CA GLN A 171 18.27 9.78 -9.53
C GLN A 171 19.34 9.59 -10.62
N LEU A 172 18.96 9.72 -11.90
CA LEU A 172 19.85 9.51 -13.04
C LEU A 172 20.54 10.83 -13.43
N LYS A 173 21.87 10.89 -13.29
CA LYS A 173 22.69 11.98 -13.88
C LYS A 173 23.16 11.64 -15.29
N TYR A 174 23.53 10.38 -15.52
CA TYR A 174 24.09 9.93 -16.80
C TYR A 174 23.09 9.07 -17.56
N GLY A 175 22.69 9.52 -18.75
CA GLY A 175 21.71 8.83 -19.61
C GLY A 175 20.25 9.22 -19.37
N LYS A 176 19.98 10.32 -18.67
CA LYS A 176 18.62 10.85 -18.47
C LYS A 176 17.95 11.17 -19.82
N GLY A 177 16.74 10.67 -20.03
CA GLY A 177 15.98 10.90 -21.27
C GLY A 177 16.39 10.04 -22.48
N ILE A 178 17.22 9.01 -22.29
CA ILE A 178 17.55 8.07 -23.36
C ILE A 178 16.34 7.19 -23.66
N LYS A 179 15.90 7.20 -24.92
CA LYS A 179 14.86 6.29 -25.43
C LYS A 179 15.37 4.85 -25.46
N GLU A 180 14.53 3.93 -25.01
CA GLU A 180 14.72 2.49 -25.10
C GLU A 180 14.68 2.02 -26.56
N GLU A 181 15.58 1.12 -26.94
CA GLU A 181 15.55 0.44 -28.23
C GLU A 181 14.52 -0.70 -28.21
N LYS A 182 13.55 -0.65 -29.13
CA LYS A 182 12.45 -1.62 -29.23
C LYS A 182 12.90 -3.03 -29.65
N ASP A 183 14.10 -3.14 -30.24
CA ASP A 183 14.58 -4.38 -30.85
C ASP A 183 15.23 -5.35 -29.84
N ILE A 184 15.38 -4.95 -28.58
CA ILE A 184 16.06 -5.73 -27.54
C ILE A 184 15.05 -6.10 -26.45
N GLN A 185 14.88 -7.39 -26.20
CA GLN A 185 14.18 -7.86 -25.00
C GLN A 185 15.09 -7.66 -23.78
N ASP A 186 14.56 -6.96 -22.77
CA ASP A 186 15.21 -6.76 -21.49
C ASP A 186 15.38 -8.11 -20.76
N VAL A 187 16.60 -8.67 -20.83
CA VAL A 187 16.94 -9.91 -20.14
C VAL A 187 17.23 -9.59 -18.68
N PHE A 188 16.53 -10.27 -17.76
CA PHE A 188 16.74 -10.14 -16.33
C PHE A 188 18.21 -10.37 -15.96
N MET A 189 18.87 -9.37 -15.34
CA MET A 189 20.30 -9.41 -15.01
C MET A 189 21.22 -9.66 -16.23
N GLY A 190 20.76 -9.27 -17.40
CA GLY A 190 21.49 -9.43 -18.65
C GLY A 190 22.72 -8.54 -18.74
N LYS A 191 23.64 -8.89 -19.65
CA LYS A 191 24.80 -8.05 -19.98
C LYS A 191 24.33 -6.71 -20.54
N CYS A 192 25.20 -5.70 -20.54
CA CYS A 192 24.80 -4.33 -20.91
C CYS A 192 24.18 -4.20 -22.31
N TRP A 193 24.51 -5.10 -23.25
CA TRP A 193 23.92 -5.15 -24.60
C TRP A 193 22.60 -5.93 -24.71
N GLN A 194 22.20 -6.62 -23.66
CA GLN A 194 20.89 -7.30 -23.54
C GLN A 194 19.85 -6.39 -22.88
N LEU A 195 20.25 -5.20 -22.46
CA LEU A 195 19.36 -4.17 -21.94
C LEU A 195 18.93 -3.22 -23.07
N PRO A 196 17.73 -2.60 -22.97
CA PRO A 196 17.17 -1.74 -24.02
C PRO A 196 17.93 -0.41 -24.21
N PHE A 197 18.98 -0.15 -23.44
CA PHE A 197 19.78 1.08 -23.49
C PHE A 197 21.03 0.98 -24.37
N CYS A 198 21.39 -0.21 -24.86
CA CYS A 198 22.59 -0.41 -25.66
C CYS A 198 22.33 -0.32 -27.16
N ARG A 199 22.70 0.83 -27.73
CA ARG A 199 22.45 1.11 -29.14
C ARG A 199 23.30 0.32 -30.12
N LYS A 200 22.72 -0.02 -31.26
CA LYS A 200 23.40 -0.81 -32.32
C LYS A 200 24.75 -0.21 -32.75
N PHE A 201 24.82 1.10 -33.01
CA PHE A 201 26.06 1.75 -33.43
C PHE A 201 27.16 1.69 -32.36
N VAL A 202 26.79 1.77 -31.07
CA VAL A 202 27.73 1.62 -29.96
C VAL A 202 28.22 0.18 -29.90
N ARG A 203 27.30 -0.78 -30.03
CA ARG A 203 27.59 -2.22 -29.94
C ARG A 203 28.60 -2.69 -30.98
N GLU A 204 28.45 -2.24 -32.23
CA GLU A 204 29.36 -2.60 -33.32
C GLU A 204 30.80 -2.18 -33.05
N ARG A 205 31.00 -1.10 -32.28
CA ARG A 205 32.32 -0.53 -31.97
C ARG A 205 32.72 -0.63 -30.49
N CYS A 206 31.99 -1.43 -29.70
CA CYS A 206 32.23 -1.50 -28.26
C CYS A 206 33.26 -2.61 -27.92
N PRO A 207 34.41 -2.28 -27.30
CA PRO A 207 35.40 -3.29 -26.90
C PRO A 207 34.86 -4.26 -25.84
N ILE A 208 33.93 -3.82 -25.00
CA ILE A 208 33.31 -4.65 -23.95
C ILE A 208 32.37 -5.68 -24.57
N TYR A 209 31.65 -5.30 -25.62
CA TYR A 209 30.76 -6.21 -26.35
C TYR A 209 31.56 -7.33 -27.04
N HIS A 210 32.60 -6.96 -27.81
CA HIS A 210 33.44 -7.93 -28.52
C HIS A 210 34.27 -8.80 -27.58
N SER A 211 34.70 -8.27 -26.43
CA SER A 211 35.36 -9.07 -25.38
C SER A 211 34.40 -9.92 -24.53
N ARG A 212 33.08 -9.81 -24.73
CA ARG A 212 32.02 -10.51 -24.00
C ARG A 212 32.02 -10.30 -22.48
N ARG A 213 32.66 -9.22 -22.00
CA ARG A 213 32.71 -8.81 -20.58
C ARG A 213 31.55 -7.88 -20.23
N THR A 214 31.40 -7.48 -18.97
CA THR A 214 30.31 -6.59 -18.54
C THR A 214 30.85 -5.22 -18.12
N CYS A 215 30.18 -4.15 -18.56
CA CYS A 215 30.65 -2.79 -18.35
C CYS A 215 30.72 -2.39 -16.87
N TRP A 216 29.82 -2.91 -16.03
CA TRP A 216 29.81 -2.60 -14.60
C TRP A 216 30.93 -3.32 -13.83
N ARG A 217 31.38 -4.49 -14.31
CA ARG A 217 32.48 -5.24 -13.69
C ARG A 217 33.83 -4.61 -14.02
N GLU A 218 33.98 -4.12 -15.25
CA GLU A 218 35.16 -3.38 -15.71
C GLU A 218 35.12 -1.89 -15.29
N GLN A 219 34.00 -1.42 -14.71
CA GLN A 219 33.74 -0.01 -14.32
C GLN A 219 33.94 1.00 -15.46
N VAL A 220 33.78 0.56 -16.70
CA VAL A 220 33.94 1.34 -17.91
C VAL A 220 32.79 1.00 -18.85
N GLY A 221 32.02 1.99 -19.26
CA GLY A 221 30.82 1.78 -20.05
C GLY A 221 30.47 3.04 -20.84
N CYS A 222 29.71 2.86 -21.92
CA CYS A 222 29.36 3.95 -22.85
C CYS A 222 28.60 5.12 -22.21
N MET A 223 27.98 4.91 -21.03
CA MET A 223 27.23 5.95 -20.31
C MET A 223 28.00 6.58 -19.15
N CYS A 224 29.06 5.92 -18.64
CA CYS A 224 29.83 6.40 -17.49
C CYS A 224 31.28 6.80 -17.83
N GLU A 225 31.77 6.39 -19.00
CA GLU A 225 33.11 6.69 -19.51
C GLU A 225 33.01 7.34 -20.89
N GLU A 226 33.39 8.62 -20.99
CA GLU A 226 33.22 9.41 -22.21
C GLU A 226 34.07 8.87 -23.37
N GLN A 227 35.21 8.24 -23.06
CA GLN A 227 36.10 7.71 -24.09
C GLN A 227 35.45 6.58 -24.90
N VAL A 228 34.61 5.73 -24.28
CA VAL A 228 33.94 4.62 -24.96
C VAL A 228 32.95 5.12 -26.01
N ILE A 229 32.19 6.18 -25.69
CA ILE A 229 31.24 6.75 -26.64
C ILE A 229 31.95 7.58 -27.73
N ARG A 230 33.03 8.29 -27.37
CA ARG A 230 33.84 9.04 -28.35
C ARG A 230 34.47 8.10 -29.38
N ASP A 231 35.06 6.99 -28.95
CA ASP A 231 35.68 5.99 -29.84
C ASP A 231 34.63 5.34 -30.78
N ALA A 232 33.41 5.12 -30.29
CA ALA A 232 32.31 4.62 -31.10
C ALA A 232 31.84 5.65 -32.14
N MET A 233 31.71 6.92 -31.75
CA MET A 233 31.33 8.03 -32.64
C MET A 233 32.41 8.35 -33.68
N SER A 234 33.69 8.19 -33.33
CA SER A 234 34.81 8.41 -34.24
C SER A 234 35.05 7.24 -35.20
N GLY A 235 34.23 6.19 -35.15
CA GLY A 235 34.34 5.05 -36.06
C GLY A 235 35.62 4.22 -35.86
N LYS A 236 36.19 4.19 -34.65
CA LYS A 236 37.36 3.37 -34.35
C LYS A 236 37.04 1.89 -34.58
N VAL A 237 37.89 1.18 -35.30
CA VAL A 237 37.68 -0.25 -35.59
C VAL A 237 38.20 -1.05 -34.41
N ILE A 238 37.33 -1.89 -33.84
CA ILE A 238 37.67 -2.83 -32.77
C ILE A 238 37.72 -4.23 -33.37
N PRO A 239 38.78 -5.04 -33.12
CA PRO A 239 38.83 -6.42 -33.57
C PRO A 239 37.71 -7.25 -32.91
N LYS A 240 37.15 -8.21 -33.66
CA LYS A 240 36.08 -9.09 -33.17
C LYS A 240 36.60 -10.18 -32.22
N ASP A 241 37.90 -10.42 -32.21
CA ASP A 241 38.53 -11.40 -31.31
C ASP A 241 38.49 -10.93 -29.86
N ALA A 242 37.94 -11.75 -28.97
CA ALA A 242 37.67 -11.37 -27.58
C ALA A 242 38.93 -10.94 -26.80
N VAL A 243 40.06 -11.62 -27.03
CA VAL A 243 41.34 -11.34 -26.36
C VAL A 243 41.94 -10.03 -26.87
N GLN A 244 41.82 -9.76 -28.17
CA GLN A 244 42.32 -8.52 -28.76
C GLN A 244 41.43 -7.35 -28.34
N ALA A 245 40.10 -7.49 -28.40
CA ALA A 245 39.14 -6.48 -27.99
C ALA A 245 39.31 -6.04 -26.53
N ALA A 246 39.70 -6.96 -25.63
CA ALA A 246 39.96 -6.64 -24.23
C ALA A 246 41.10 -5.62 -24.05
N LYS A 247 42.09 -5.60 -24.95
CA LYS A 247 43.20 -4.63 -24.91
C LYS A 247 42.76 -3.21 -25.30
N PHE A 248 41.62 -3.08 -25.98
CA PHE A 248 41.04 -1.80 -26.39
C PHE A 248 40.08 -1.22 -25.34
N ILE A 249 39.89 -1.88 -24.19
CA ILE A 249 39.10 -1.35 -23.09
C ILE A 249 39.86 -0.14 -22.50
N PRO A 250 39.29 1.08 -22.53
CA PRO A 250 39.99 2.27 -22.06
C PRO A 250 40.19 2.23 -20.53
N ILE A 251 41.39 2.58 -20.08
CA ILE A 251 41.69 2.71 -18.65
C ILE A 251 41.80 4.20 -18.33
N ASN A 252 40.81 4.73 -17.63
CA ASN A 252 40.83 6.13 -17.22
C ASN A 252 41.71 6.31 -15.98
N ASN A 253 42.89 6.90 -16.14
CA ASN A 253 43.82 7.15 -15.04
C ASN A 253 43.53 8.47 -14.28
N LYS A 254 42.55 9.27 -14.72
CA LYS A 254 42.23 10.58 -14.11
C LYS A 254 41.30 10.45 -12.90
N LEU A 255 40.59 9.34 -12.76
CA LEU A 255 39.62 9.10 -11.71
C LEU A 255 40.08 7.99 -10.78
N THR A 256 39.89 8.20 -9.49
CA THR A 256 40.08 7.14 -8.49
C THR A 256 39.05 6.03 -8.66
N PRO A 257 39.34 4.79 -8.21
CA PRO A 257 38.38 3.68 -8.28
C PRO A 257 37.03 3.98 -7.63
N SER A 258 37.02 4.72 -6.51
CA SER A 258 35.78 5.13 -5.83
C SER A 258 34.95 6.11 -6.67
N GLN A 259 35.59 7.06 -7.34
CA GLN A 259 34.91 8.01 -8.24
C GLN A 259 34.34 7.30 -9.49
N LYS A 260 35.03 6.28 -10.02
CA LYS A 260 34.51 5.45 -11.12
C LYS A 260 33.28 4.66 -10.69
N GLN A 261 33.31 4.09 -9.48
CA GLN A 261 32.17 3.39 -8.92
C GLN A 261 30.96 4.30 -8.74
N GLU A 262 31.16 5.54 -8.28
CA GLU A 262 30.07 6.52 -8.12
C GLU A 262 29.47 6.94 -9.47
N ARG A 263 30.28 7.12 -10.52
CA ARG A 263 29.76 7.34 -11.88
C ARG A 263 28.97 6.13 -12.39
N CYS A 264 29.46 4.92 -12.16
CA CYS A 264 28.76 3.70 -12.56
C CYS A 264 27.41 3.59 -11.84
N ARG A 265 27.37 3.88 -10.53
CA ARG A 265 26.14 3.94 -9.74
C ARG A 265 25.11 4.90 -10.33
N GLN A 266 25.53 6.00 -10.94
CA GLN A 266 24.64 7.01 -11.52
C GLN A 266 24.25 6.77 -12.99
N CYS A 267 24.71 5.66 -13.59
CA CYS A 267 24.42 5.33 -14.98
C CYS A 267 23.10 4.55 -15.12
N VAL A 268 22.38 4.78 -16.23
CA VAL A 268 21.10 4.10 -16.52
C VAL A 268 21.24 2.59 -16.50
N ILE A 269 22.29 2.04 -17.15
CA ILE A 269 22.49 0.59 -17.24
C ILE A 269 22.65 -0.05 -15.85
N TYR A 270 23.39 0.59 -14.95
CA TYR A 270 23.57 0.08 -13.58
C TYR A 270 22.27 0.18 -12.79
N ASN A 271 21.54 1.28 -12.91
CA ASN A 271 20.26 1.44 -12.23
C ASN A 271 19.19 0.46 -12.73
N GLU A 272 19.21 0.05 -14.00
CA GLU A 272 18.36 -1.05 -14.48
C GLU A 272 18.69 -2.38 -13.83
N HIS A 273 19.96 -2.69 -13.61
CA HIS A 273 20.32 -3.87 -12.83
C HIS A 273 19.81 -3.77 -11.39
N GLN A 274 19.84 -2.58 -10.79
CA GLN A 274 19.26 -2.35 -9.46
C GLN A 274 17.73 -2.52 -9.49
N LYS A 275 17.07 -2.10 -10.58
CA LYS A 275 15.64 -2.36 -10.79
C LYS A 275 15.33 -3.85 -10.91
N HIS A 276 16.16 -4.61 -11.65
CA HIS A 276 16.05 -6.07 -11.72
C HIS A 276 16.29 -6.71 -10.33
N LYS A 277 17.32 -6.29 -9.58
CA LYS A 277 17.54 -6.73 -8.19
C LYS A 277 16.30 -6.47 -7.34
N TYR A 278 15.75 -5.27 -7.40
CA TYR A 278 14.55 -4.89 -6.64
C TYR A 278 13.35 -5.75 -7.04
N LYS A 279 13.12 -5.97 -8.33
CA LYS A 279 12.02 -6.80 -8.85
C LYS A 279 12.09 -8.25 -8.36
N LEU A 280 13.29 -8.78 -8.12
CA LEU A 280 13.49 -10.12 -7.54
C LEU A 280 13.43 -10.13 -6.02
N ILE A 281 14.06 -9.15 -5.36
CA ILE A 281 14.14 -9.08 -3.90
C ILE A 281 12.76 -8.77 -3.30
N LEU A 282 11.92 -8.00 -3.97
CA LEU A 282 10.59 -7.65 -3.50
C LEU A 282 9.68 -8.87 -3.22
N PRO A 283 9.44 -9.81 -4.16
CA PRO A 283 8.65 -11.00 -3.88
C PRO A 283 9.34 -11.92 -2.86
N VAL A 284 10.67 -12.02 -2.88
CA VAL A 284 11.41 -12.81 -1.89
C VAL A 284 11.25 -12.23 -0.48
N ALA A 285 11.43 -10.93 -0.29
CA ALA A 285 11.24 -10.25 0.99
C ALA A 285 9.79 -10.37 1.48
N THR A 286 8.82 -10.30 0.56
CA THR A 286 7.40 -10.50 0.88
C THR A 286 7.14 -11.94 1.33
N ALA A 287 7.63 -12.93 0.59
CA ALA A 287 7.47 -14.35 0.93
C ALA A 287 8.15 -14.71 2.26
N VAL A 288 9.35 -14.17 2.50
CA VAL A 288 10.07 -14.32 3.77
C VAL A 288 9.29 -13.67 4.91
N PHE A 289 8.76 -12.46 4.72
CA PHE A 289 7.96 -11.79 5.74
C PHE A 289 6.69 -12.59 6.09
N VAL A 290 5.95 -13.05 5.09
CA VAL A 290 4.75 -13.88 5.29
C VAL A 290 5.11 -15.22 5.96
N GLY A 291 6.20 -15.86 5.52
CA GLY A 291 6.68 -17.11 6.13
C GLY A 291 7.05 -16.93 7.60
N LEU A 292 7.77 -15.86 7.94
CA LEU A 292 8.09 -15.51 9.32
C LEU A 292 6.82 -15.19 10.12
N TYR A 293 5.88 -14.43 9.55
CA TYR A 293 4.61 -14.13 10.19
C TYR A 293 3.83 -15.40 10.55
N LEU A 294 3.72 -16.36 9.62
CA LEU A 294 3.02 -17.62 9.87
C LEU A 294 3.75 -18.49 10.90
N LEU A 295 5.08 -18.58 10.83
CA LEU A 295 5.90 -19.35 11.76
C LEU A 295 5.82 -18.80 13.19
N PHE A 296 5.87 -17.47 13.34
CA PHE A 296 5.84 -16.78 14.62
C PHE A 296 4.45 -16.33 15.04
N ARG A 297 3.37 -16.75 14.36
CA ARG A 297 2.00 -16.33 14.66
C ARG A 297 1.63 -16.56 16.13
N GLY A 298 1.88 -17.76 16.65
CA GLY A 298 1.59 -18.14 18.04
C GLY A 298 2.29 -17.22 19.06
N PRO A 299 3.63 -17.12 19.07
CA PRO A 299 4.33 -16.26 20.01
C PRO A 299 4.02 -14.77 19.80
N LEU A 300 3.77 -14.33 18.56
CA LEU A 300 3.37 -12.95 18.30
C LEU A 300 2.01 -12.63 18.92
N LEU A 301 1.02 -13.53 18.81
CA LEU A 301 -0.29 -13.35 19.43
C LEU A 301 -0.16 -13.22 20.95
N GLU A 302 0.60 -14.11 21.57
CA GLU A 302 0.88 -14.05 23.01
C GLU A 302 1.55 -12.72 23.40
N MET A 303 2.52 -12.25 22.60
CA MET A 303 3.17 -10.97 22.84
C MET A 303 2.19 -9.80 22.73
N THR A 304 1.28 -9.78 21.75
CA THR A 304 0.20 -8.77 21.66
C THR A 304 -0.74 -8.83 22.86
N SER A 305 -1.11 -10.03 23.33
CA SER A 305 -1.95 -10.22 24.51
C SER A 305 -1.29 -9.60 25.75
N GLN A 306 -0.01 -9.89 25.98
CA GLN A 306 0.76 -9.33 27.09
C GLN A 306 0.90 -7.82 26.99
N LEU A 307 1.05 -7.28 25.78
CA LEU A 307 1.10 -5.84 25.53
C LEU A 307 -0.22 -5.16 25.90
N LEU A 308 -1.36 -5.75 25.51
CA LEU A 308 -2.69 -5.26 25.88
C LEU A 308 -2.89 -5.26 27.41
N VAL A 309 -2.54 -6.35 28.10
CA VAL A 309 -2.62 -6.42 29.57
C VAL A 309 -1.71 -5.39 30.23
N THR A 310 -0.54 -5.12 29.66
CA THR A 310 0.40 -4.11 30.18
C THR A 310 -0.15 -2.69 30.02
N ILE A 311 -0.73 -2.40 28.85
CA ILE A 311 -1.40 -1.11 28.59
C ILE A 311 -2.59 -0.94 29.53
N ASP A 312 -3.42 -1.97 29.70
CA ASP A 312 -4.58 -1.94 30.60
C ASP A 312 -4.17 -1.64 32.04
N ARG A 313 -3.09 -2.29 32.53
CA ARG A 313 -2.52 -1.98 33.86
C ARG A 313 -1.98 -0.55 33.96
N MET A 314 -1.35 -0.02 32.91
CA MET A 314 -0.88 1.37 32.90
C MET A 314 -2.05 2.36 32.94
N ILE A 315 -3.08 2.12 32.15
CA ILE A 315 -4.30 2.95 32.12
C ILE A 315 -5.03 2.84 33.47
N GLY A 316 -5.17 1.65 34.04
CA GLY A 316 -5.77 1.44 35.36
C GLY A 316 -5.05 2.23 36.46
N ARG A 317 -3.71 2.22 36.45
CA ARG A 317 -2.89 3.06 37.35
C ARG A 317 -3.11 4.55 37.11
N ALA A 318 -3.14 4.98 35.85
CA ALA A 318 -3.34 6.39 35.49
C ALA A 318 -4.76 6.91 35.78
N THR A 319 -5.75 6.01 35.80
CA THR A 319 -7.17 6.33 36.04
C THR A 319 -7.63 5.98 37.46
N PHE A 320 -6.71 5.58 38.35
CA PHE A 320 -6.99 5.16 39.73
C PHE A 320 -8.04 4.04 39.84
N ARG A 321 -8.14 3.16 38.84
CA ARG A 321 -9.04 1.99 38.85
C ARG A 321 -8.26 0.71 39.12
N SER A 322 -8.64 -0.02 40.17
CA SER A 322 -8.07 -1.34 40.54
C SER A 322 -8.58 -2.49 39.66
N ASP A 323 -9.78 -2.35 39.08
CA ASP A 323 -10.50 -3.40 38.36
C ASP A 323 -10.74 -3.06 36.88
N ALA A 324 -9.76 -2.41 36.23
CA ALA A 324 -9.80 -2.28 34.77
C ALA A 324 -9.52 -3.66 34.15
N ASN A 325 -10.59 -4.40 33.82
CA ASN A 325 -10.58 -5.67 33.09
C ASN A 325 -10.94 -5.44 31.62
N VAL A 326 -10.45 -4.36 31.02
CA VAL A 326 -10.76 -4.01 29.62
C VAL A 326 -10.13 -5.05 28.70
N ALA A 327 -8.92 -5.52 29.03
CA ALA A 327 -8.26 -6.61 28.30
C ALA A 327 -9.07 -7.91 28.33
N GLN A 328 -9.71 -8.23 29.45
CA GLN A 328 -10.50 -9.47 29.61
C GLN A 328 -11.84 -9.39 28.87
N GLN A 329 -12.55 -8.25 28.95
CA GLN A 329 -13.75 -8.01 28.13
C GLN A 329 -13.47 -8.04 26.63
N ILE A 330 -12.32 -7.51 26.18
CA ILE A 330 -11.91 -7.56 24.77
C ILE A 330 -11.62 -9.01 24.34
N THR A 331 -11.00 -9.81 25.21
CA THR A 331 -10.66 -11.21 24.92
C THR A 331 -11.90 -12.11 24.92
N ASP A 332 -12.88 -11.83 25.77
CA ASP A 332 -14.13 -12.60 25.89
C ASP A 332 -15.18 -12.25 24.82
N SER A 333 -15.04 -11.11 24.14
CA SER A 333 -16.02 -10.61 23.15
C SER A 333 -16.07 -11.36 21.81
N GLY A 334 -15.53 -12.59 21.75
CA GLY A 334 -15.82 -13.59 20.72
C GLY A 334 -15.22 -13.37 19.33
N MET A 335 -14.79 -12.15 19.00
CA MET A 335 -14.00 -11.90 17.79
C MET A 335 -12.51 -11.95 18.12
N HIS A 336 -11.73 -12.52 17.20
CA HIS A 336 -10.26 -12.59 17.22
C HIS A 336 -9.62 -11.20 17.10
N PHE A 337 -9.94 -10.27 18.00
CA PHE A 337 -9.44 -8.90 18.01
C PHE A 337 -7.91 -8.86 18.06
N GLN A 338 -7.31 -9.76 18.84
CA GLN A 338 -5.86 -9.91 18.91
C GLN A 338 -5.25 -10.26 17.54
N GLU A 339 -5.95 -11.06 16.74
CA GLU A 339 -5.50 -11.40 15.39
C GLU A 339 -5.59 -10.19 14.46
N VAL A 340 -6.69 -9.42 14.52
CA VAL A 340 -6.85 -8.19 13.74
C VAL A 340 -5.76 -7.17 14.08
N LEU A 341 -5.51 -6.95 15.38
CA LEU A 341 -4.48 -6.05 15.85
C LEU A 341 -3.08 -6.49 15.39
N LEU A 342 -2.79 -7.78 15.49
CA LEU A 342 -1.53 -8.35 15.03
C LEU A 342 -1.35 -8.16 13.52
N ILE A 343 -2.40 -8.37 12.72
CA ILE A 343 -2.38 -8.10 11.27
C ILE A 343 -2.03 -6.64 11.02
N CYS A 344 -2.72 -5.69 11.66
CA CYS A 344 -2.44 -4.26 11.50
C CYS A 344 -0.99 -3.90 11.86
N LEU A 345 -0.47 -4.39 12.99
CA LEU A 345 0.92 -4.16 13.41
C LEU A 345 1.92 -4.76 12.41
N SER A 346 1.64 -5.98 11.91
CA SER A 346 2.50 -6.64 10.92
C SER A 346 2.56 -5.86 9.61
N LEU A 347 1.46 -5.25 9.15
CA LEU A 347 1.45 -4.40 7.96
C LEU A 347 2.33 -3.15 8.11
N ILE A 348 2.36 -2.56 9.32
CA ILE A 348 3.26 -1.44 9.62
C ILE A 348 4.72 -1.90 9.50
N VAL A 349 5.08 -3.00 10.17
CA VAL A 349 6.44 -3.56 10.12
C VAL A 349 6.83 -3.88 8.68
N PHE A 350 5.94 -4.51 7.92
CA PHE A 350 6.16 -4.84 6.51
C PHE A 350 6.45 -3.59 5.66
N THR A 351 5.73 -2.50 5.91
CA THR A 351 5.96 -1.22 5.23
C THR A 351 7.38 -0.68 5.48
N TYR A 352 7.89 -0.82 6.71
CA TYR A 352 9.28 -0.45 7.05
C TYR A 352 10.30 -1.39 6.41
N VAL A 353 10.03 -2.70 6.35
CA VAL A 353 10.87 -3.67 5.65
C VAL A 353 10.99 -3.31 4.17
N LEU A 354 9.89 -2.95 3.50
CA LEU A 354 9.91 -2.52 2.11
C LEU A 354 10.73 -1.24 1.91
N LYS A 355 10.58 -0.25 2.79
CA LYS A 355 11.40 0.97 2.77
C LYS A 355 12.89 0.67 2.97
N LEU A 356 13.22 -0.27 3.84
CA LEU A 356 14.60 -0.70 4.06
C LEU A 356 15.19 -1.36 2.80
N VAL A 357 14.45 -2.26 2.15
CA VAL A 357 14.85 -2.88 0.88
C VAL A 357 15.08 -1.82 -0.20
N GLU A 358 14.17 -0.85 -0.32
CA GLU A 358 14.32 0.27 -1.27
C GLU A 358 15.58 1.10 -0.97
N PHE A 359 15.83 1.39 0.30
CA PHE A 359 17.03 2.11 0.74
C PHE A 359 18.31 1.35 0.38
N LEU A 360 18.38 0.04 0.64
CA LEU A 360 19.55 -0.78 0.36
C LEU A 360 19.85 -0.86 -1.15
N ILE A 361 18.81 -1.01 -1.98
CA ILE A 361 18.99 -1.23 -3.42
C ILE A 361 19.20 0.09 -4.17
N PHE A 362 18.43 1.14 -3.87
CA PHE A 362 18.48 2.37 -4.67
C PHE A 362 19.34 3.47 -4.06
N LYS A 363 19.44 3.58 -2.73
CA LYS A 363 20.32 4.58 -2.10
C LYS A 363 21.71 4.02 -1.82
N LEU A 364 21.79 2.88 -1.16
CA LEU A 364 23.08 2.26 -0.82
C LEU A 364 23.71 1.55 -2.03
N LYS A 365 22.89 1.12 -2.99
CA LYS A 365 23.29 0.46 -4.26
C LYS A 365 24.19 -0.76 -4.05
N VAL A 366 23.80 -1.60 -3.08
CA VAL A 366 24.45 -2.88 -2.74
C VAL A 366 24.22 -3.93 -3.82
#